data_AF-A0A1W9UTL2-F1
#
_entry.id   AF-A0A1W9UTL2-F1
#
_cell.length_a   1.000
_cell.length_b   1.000
_cell.length_c   1.000
_cell.angle_alpha   90.00
_cell.angle_beta   90.00
_cell.angle_gamma   90.00
#
_symmetry.space_group_name_H-M   'P 1'
#
loop_
_entity.id
_entity.type
_entity.pdbx_description
1 polymer ?
#
loop_
_entity_poly.entity_id
_entity_poly.type
_entity_poly.pdbx_seq_one_letter_code
_entity_poly.pdbx_strand_id
1 'polypeptide(L)' 'MYSAPLDSDITKQTIDTIRLLSADAVQQANSGHPGTPMEGAPLAYLLYNRHMRHNPANPEWPGRDR' A
#
# COMPACT_ATOMS: atom_id res chain seq x y z
N MET A 1 3.28 23.45 0.67
CA MET A 1 3.08 22.54 -0.50
C MET A 1 1.68 21.95 -0.38
N TYR A 2 0.76 22.30 -1.29
CA TYR A 2 -0.55 21.67 -1.35
C TYR A 2 -0.41 20.32 -2.06
N SER A 3 -0.67 19.21 -1.36
CA SER A 3 -0.87 17.93 -2.03
C SER A 3 -2.23 17.96 -2.72
N ALA A 4 -2.29 17.59 -3.99
CA ALA A 4 -3.55 17.50 -4.73
C ALA A 4 -4.54 16.61 -3.95
N PRO A 5 -5.85 16.88 -3.89
CA PRO A 5 -6.80 16.06 -3.14
C PRO A 5 -6.80 14.60 -3.61
N LEU A 6 -7.11 13.67 -2.71
CA LEU A 6 -7.28 12.25 -3.05
C LEU A 6 -8.61 12.08 -3.79
N ASP A 7 -8.59 11.39 -4.93
CA ASP A 7 -9.80 10.84 -5.51
C ASP A 7 -10.31 9.71 -4.59
N SER A 8 -11.52 9.89 -4.05
CA SER A 8 -12.08 8.95 -3.08
C SER A 8 -12.33 7.57 -3.65
N ASP A 9 -12.71 7.46 -4.92
CA ASP A 9 -13.06 6.19 -5.55
C ASP A 9 -11.79 5.38 -5.85
N ILE A 10 -10.81 6.02 -6.50
CA ILE A 10 -9.50 5.39 -6.77
C ILE A 10 -8.79 5.02 -5.46
N THR A 11 -8.87 5.87 -4.44
CA THR A 11 -8.31 5.57 -3.12
C THR A 11 -8.95 4.32 -2.52
N LYS A 12 -10.29 4.24 -2.53
CA LYS A 12 -11.01 3.08 -2.02
C LYS A 12 -10.64 1.81 -2.79
N GLN A 13 -10.65 1.88 -4.12
CA GLN A 13 -10.29 0.75 -4.99
C GLN A 13 -8.85 0.27 -4.74
N THR A 14 -7.89 1.19 -4.58
CA THR A 14 -6.50 0.85 -4.29
C THR A 14 -6.37 0.16 -2.93
N ILE A 15 -7.03 0.68 -1.89
CA ILE A 15 -7.03 0.07 -0.55
C ILE A 15 -7.65 -1.33 -0.61
N ASP A 16 -8.80 -1.49 -1.27
CA ASP A 16 -9.46 -2.79 -1.40
C ASP A 16 -8.62 -3.77 -2.24
N THR A 17 -7.88 -3.28 -3.23
CA THR A 17 -6.93 -4.09 -4.01
C THR A 17 -5.80 -4.62 -3.14
N ILE A 18 -5.19 -3.78 -2.29
CA ILE A 18 -4.15 -4.21 -1.34
C ILE A 18 -4.69 -5.30 -0.41
N ARG A 19 -5.93 -5.13 0.07
CA ARG A 19 -6.61 -6.11 0.91
C ARG A 19 -6.75 -7.45 0.18
N LEU A 20 -7.40 -7.45 -0.97
CA LEU A 20 -7.72 -8.68 -1.68
C LEU A 20 -6.47 -9.42 -2.15
N LEU A 21 -5.46 -8.73 -2.67
CA LEU A 21 -4.18 -9.36 -3.03
C LEU A 21 -3.51 -10.02 -1.83
N SER A 22 -3.59 -9.40 -0.64
CA SER A 22 -3.02 -9.98 0.58
C SER A 22 -3.80 -11.22 1.04
N ALA A 23 -5.14 -11.17 0.96
CA ALA A 23 -5.99 -12.31 1.31
C ALA A 23 -5.78 -13.49 0.36
N ASP A 24 -5.76 -13.22 -0.95
CA ASP A 24 -5.55 -14.22 -1.99
C ASP A 24 -4.18 -14.88 -1.87
N ALA A 25 -3.13 -14.10 -1.60
CA ALA A 25 -1.78 -14.64 -1.39
C ALA A 25 -1.71 -15.59 -0.18
N VAL A 26 -2.32 -15.21 0.95
CA VAL A 26 -2.40 -16.06 2.15
C VAL A 26 -3.20 -17.34 1.87
N GLN A 27 -4.34 -17.20 1.20
CA GLN A 27 -5.19 -18.34 0.84
C GLN A 27 -4.46 -19.31 -0.10
N GLN A 28 -3.81 -18.79 -1.14
CA GLN A 28 -3.05 -19.57 -2.11
C GLN A 28 -1.88 -20.32 -1.46
N ALA A 29 -1.20 -19.68 -0.50
CA ALA A 29 -0.11 -20.29 0.25
C ALA A 29 -0.58 -21.26 1.34
N ASN A 30 -1.89 -21.29 1.65
CA ASN A 30 -2.47 -21.98 2.80
C ASN A 30 -1.73 -21.66 4.12
N SER A 31 -1.22 -20.42 4.22
CA SER A 31 -0.35 -19.98 5.31
C SER A 31 -0.22 -18.45 5.32
N GLY A 32 -0.19 -17.85 6.51
CA GLY A 32 0.03 -16.42 6.71
C GLY A 32 -1.05 -15.73 7.55
N HIS A 33 -0.99 -14.40 7.62
CA HIS A 33 -1.85 -13.57 8.47
C HIS A 33 -2.55 -12.51 7.61
N PRO A 34 -3.81 -12.70 7.21
CA PRO A 34 -4.50 -11.73 6.36
C PRO A 34 -5.05 -10.55 7.17
N GLY A 35 -5.26 -10.71 8.48
CA GLY A 35 -5.88 -9.68 9.34
C GLY A 35 -5.12 -8.36 9.37
N THR A 36 -3.80 -8.39 9.62
CA THR A 36 -2.99 -7.17 9.65
C THR A 36 -2.98 -6.42 8.31
N PRO A 37 -2.81 -7.09 7.14
CA PRO A 37 -3.02 -6.44 5.85
C PRO A 37 -4.42 -5.84 5.65
N MET A 38 -5.49 -6.48 6.15
CA MET A 38 -6.86 -5.93 6.01
C MET A 38 -7.00 -4.56 6.68
N GLU A 39 -6.54 -4.47 7.93
CA GLU A 39 -6.63 -3.26 8.75
C GLU A 39 -5.59 -2.21 8.34
N GLY A 40 -4.39 -2.66 7.96
CA GLY A 40 -3.26 -1.80 7.62
C GLY A 40 -3.30 -1.19 6.22
N ALA A 41 -4.13 -1.69 5.30
CA ALA A 41 -4.17 -1.22 3.91
C ALA A 41 -4.38 0.30 3.75
N PRO A 42 -5.28 0.99 4.49
CA PRO A 42 -5.41 2.44 4.41
C PRO A 42 -4.14 3.20 4.83
N LEU A 43 -3.46 2.72 5.88
CA LEU A 43 -2.21 3.30 6.35
C LEU A 43 -1.09 3.10 5.33
N ALA A 44 -0.95 1.88 4.79
CA ALA A 44 0.02 1.57 3.75
C ALA A 44 -0.20 2.44 2.51
N TYR A 45 -1.45 2.61 2.07
CA TYR A 45 -1.78 3.50 0.96
C TYR A 45 -1.30 4.93 1.22
N LEU A 46 -1.63 5.51 2.38
CA LEU A 46 -1.21 6.89 2.68
C LEU A 46 0.31 7.02 2.75
N LEU A 47 1.00 6.09 3.42
CA LEU A 47 2.47 6.13 3.52
C LEU A 47 3.11 6.09 2.14
N TYR A 48 2.84 5.05 1.34
CA TYR A 48 3.53 4.83 0.07
C TYR A 48 3.08 5.78 -1.04
N ASN A 49 1.83 6.27 -1.02
CA ASN A 49 1.30 7.15 -2.06
C ASN A 49 1.50 8.64 -1.75
N ARG A 50 1.59 9.05 -0.48
CA ARG A 50 1.62 10.48 -0.10
C ARG A 50 2.87 10.93 0.63
N HIS A 51 3.48 10.06 1.43
CA HIS A 51 4.49 10.50 2.39
C HIS A 51 5.89 10.00 2.06
N MET A 52 6.02 8.74 1.65
CA MET A 52 7.32 8.14 1.38
C MET A 52 7.92 8.70 0.09
N ARG A 53 9.18 9.11 0.19
CA ARG A 53 10.07 9.32 -0.96
C ARG A 53 10.68 7.98 -1.31
N HIS A 54 10.17 7.35 -2.37
CA HIS A 54 10.71 6.09 -2.88
C HIS A 54 10.74 6.10 -4.40
N ASN A 55 11.55 5.21 -4.98
CA ASN A 55 11.63 5.01 -6.42
C ASN A 55 11.60 3.50 -6.71
N PRO A 56 10.46 2.94 -7.15
CA PRO A 56 10.37 1.52 -7.48
C PRO A 56 11.31 1.08 -8.60
N ALA A 57 11.71 1.98 -9.51
CA ALA A 57 12.68 1.67 -10.57
C ALA A 57 14.14 1.73 -10.08
N ASN A 58 14.40 2.32 -8.90
CA ASN A 58 15.69 2.28 -8.23
C ASN A 58 15.52 2.14 -6.70
N PRO A 59 15.17 0.93 -6.22
CA PRO A 59 14.95 0.68 -4.79
C PRO A 59 16.18 0.90 -3.91
N GLU A 60 17.38 0.83 -4.50
CA GLU A 60 18.65 1.06 -3.81
C GLU A 60 19.04 2.53 -3.72
N TRP A 61 18.21 3.45 -4.23
CA TRP A 61 18.45 4.89 -4.11
C TRP A 61 18.76 5.29 -2.66
N PRO A 62 19.95 5.87 -2.37
CA PRO A 62 20.36 6.15 -1.00
C PRO A 62 19.48 7.14 -0.23
N GLY A 63 18.78 8.04 -0.95
CA GLY A 63 17.95 9.10 -0.37
C GLY A 63 16.48 8.75 -0.19
N ARG A 64 16.11 7.47 -0.32
CA ARG A 64 14.73 7.01 -0.06
C ARG A 64 14.41 7.00 1.43
N ASP A 65 13.14 7.18 1.75
CA ASP A 65 12.63 6.92 3.09
C ASP A 65 12.57 5.39 3.35
N ARG A 66 12.65 4.97 4.62
CA ARG A 66 12.65 3.57 5.05
C ARG A 66 11.64 3.33 6.15
#